data_AF-G3AY84-F1
#
_entry.id   AF-G3AY84-F1
#
_cell.length_a   1.000
_cell.length_b   1.000
_cell.length_c   1.000
_cell.angle_alpha   90.00
_cell.angle_beta   90.00
_cell.angle_gamma   90.00
#
_symmetry.space_group_name_H-M   'P 1'
#
loop_
_entity.id
_entity.type
_entity.pdbx_description
1 polymer ?
#
loop_
_entity_poly.entity_id
_entity_poly.type
_entity_poly.pdbx_seq_one_letter_code
_entity_poly.pdbx_strand_id
1 'polypeptide(L)'
;MILTNGHVHDNKRPLGYVMVIRDSKGNRFGCYLNEHLHPMEHRRYYGNGECFLWKLEKIHKNSTQDTDLDHHRFKAFMYTGINDNIIYSNHDFIAIGSSKGQNGLWIGSNLLEGVSYRCDTFGNEVLNGIGDRGDSSSFGDSVVGKFKILGLEIWRIGTL
;
A
#
# COMPACT_ATOMS: atom_id res chain seq x y z
N MET A 1 -12.11 43.98 -26.92
CA MET A 1 -10.77 43.52 -26.55
C MET A 1 -10.93 42.70 -25.28
N ILE A 2 -11.08 41.38 -25.42
CA ILE A 2 -11.18 40.44 -24.29
C ILE A 2 -9.90 39.60 -24.35
N LEU A 3 -9.04 39.75 -23.35
CA LEU A 3 -7.83 38.94 -23.22
C LEU A 3 -8.24 37.61 -22.58
N THR A 4 -8.28 36.54 -23.36
CA THR A 4 -8.32 35.19 -22.82
C THR A 4 -6.94 34.86 -22.28
N ASN A 5 -6.79 34.82 -20.95
CA ASN A 5 -5.62 34.26 -20.31
C ASN A 5 -5.51 32.79 -20.69
N GLY A 6 -4.64 32.50 -21.66
CA GLY A 6 -4.23 31.14 -21.97
C GLY A 6 -3.44 30.58 -20.80
N HIS A 7 -4.14 29.96 -19.85
CA HIS A 7 -3.51 28.93 -19.04
C HIS A 7 -3.18 27.77 -19.98
N VAL A 8 -1.93 27.74 -20.43
CA VAL A 8 -1.31 26.53 -20.95
C VAL A 8 -1.41 25.52 -19.82
N HIS A 9 -2.39 24.62 -19.89
CA HIS A 9 -2.37 23.41 -19.09
C HIS A 9 -1.09 22.68 -19.48
N ASP A 10 -0.06 22.81 -18.63
CA ASP A 10 1.12 21.98 -18.68
C ASP A 10 0.61 20.55 -18.48
N ASN A 11 0.45 19.82 -19.59
CA ASN A 11 -0.18 18.51 -19.68
C ASN A 11 0.79 17.44 -19.13
N LYS A 12 1.40 17.73 -17.97
CA LYS A 12 2.26 16.80 -17.24
C LYS A 12 1.37 15.67 -16.77
N ARG A 13 1.56 14.50 -17.38
CA ARG A 13 0.90 13.27 -16.92
C ARG A 13 1.17 13.10 -15.42
N PRO A 14 0.16 12.71 -14.62
CA PRO A 14 0.36 12.47 -13.20
C PRO A 14 1.52 11.50 -12.98
N LEU A 15 2.38 11.82 -12.00
CA LEU A 15 3.45 10.92 -11.58
C LEU A 15 2.88 9.91 -10.58
N GLY A 16 3.08 8.63 -10.84
CA GLY A 16 2.69 7.56 -9.94
C GLY A 16 3.90 6.86 -9.33
N TYR A 17 3.72 6.21 -8.20
CA TYR A 17 4.76 5.42 -7.52
C TYR A 17 4.19 4.08 -7.10
N VAL A 18 4.84 2.98 -7.49
CA VAL A 18 4.48 1.64 -7.04
C VAL A 18 5.51 1.18 -6.03
N MET A 19 5.09 0.98 -4.79
CA MET A 19 5.89 0.33 -3.76
C MET A 19 5.64 -1.18 -3.78
N VAL A 20 6.71 -1.96 -3.81
CA VAL A 20 6.69 -3.43 -3.76
C VAL A 20 7.47 -3.89 -2.55
N ILE A 21 6.84 -4.70 -1.70
CA ILE A 21 7.44 -5.32 -0.53
C ILE A 21 7.47 -6.82 -0.75
N ARG A 22 8.63 -7.43 -0.48
CA ARG A 22 8.77 -8.87 -0.30
C ARG A 22 9.16 -9.15 1.15
N ASP A 23 8.32 -9.90 1.86
CA ASP A 23 8.60 -10.27 3.25
C ASP A 23 9.44 -11.56 3.39
N SER A 24 9.82 -11.89 4.62
CA SER A 24 10.58 -13.10 4.96
C SER A 24 9.84 -14.42 4.76
N LYS A 25 8.54 -14.39 4.47
CA LYS A 25 7.69 -15.56 4.18
C LYS A 25 7.42 -15.70 2.68
N GLY A 26 7.99 -14.81 1.87
CA GLY A 26 7.82 -14.76 0.43
C GLY A 26 6.49 -14.14 -0.02
N ASN A 27 5.75 -13.47 0.88
CA ASN A 27 4.58 -12.70 0.48
C ASN A 27 5.02 -11.45 -0.28
N ARG A 28 4.19 -11.03 -1.25
CA ARG A 28 4.39 -9.82 -2.04
C ARG A 28 3.15 -8.94 -1.99
N PHE A 29 3.33 -7.69 -1.57
CA PHE A 29 2.27 -6.72 -1.38
C PHE A 29 2.85 -5.32 -1.42
N GLY A 30 2.00 -4.29 -1.40
CA GLY A 30 2.46 -2.92 -1.39
C GLY A 30 1.34 -1.93 -1.68
N CYS A 31 1.71 -0.81 -2.28
CA CYS A 31 0.79 0.27 -2.59
C CYS A 31 1.12 0.93 -3.93
N TYR A 32 0.13 1.60 -4.49
CA TYR A 32 0.30 2.66 -5.47
C TYR A 32 0.06 4.01 -4.78
N LEU A 33 0.92 4.98 -5.06
CA LEU A 33 0.87 6.34 -4.53
C LEU A 33 0.82 7.33 -5.69
N ASN A 34 -0.02 8.36 -5.57
CA ASN A 34 -0.15 9.44 -6.55
C ASN A 34 0.93 10.54 -6.39
N GLU A 35 1.73 10.47 -5.34
CA GLU A 35 2.80 11.41 -5.02
C GLU A 35 3.97 10.66 -4.36
N HIS A 36 5.17 11.24 -4.41
CA HIS A 36 6.34 10.70 -3.72
C HIS A 36 6.18 10.78 -2.20
N LEU A 37 6.88 9.90 -1.48
CA LEU A 37 6.90 9.94 -0.04
C LEU A 37 7.78 11.08 0.47
N HIS A 38 7.26 11.87 1.41
CA HIS A 38 8.01 12.93 2.10
C HIS A 38 7.54 13.08 3.55
N PRO A 39 8.43 13.50 4.46
CA PRO A 39 8.07 13.66 5.86
C PRO A 39 7.12 14.84 6.04
N MET A 40 6.02 14.60 6.77
CA MET A 40 5.03 15.61 7.12
C MET A 40 5.10 15.93 8.61
N GLU A 41 5.07 17.21 8.93
CA GLU A 41 4.91 17.70 10.30
C GLU A 41 3.44 17.61 10.75
N HIS A 42 3.22 17.69 12.07
CA HIS A 42 1.89 17.82 12.69
C HIS A 42 0.82 16.77 12.30
N ARG A 43 1.22 15.53 11.98
CA ARG A 43 0.31 14.43 11.61
C ARG A 43 -0.59 14.73 10.41
N ARG A 44 -0.08 15.48 9.44
CA ARG A 44 -0.82 15.81 8.23
C ARG A 44 -0.76 14.67 7.22
N TYR A 45 -1.94 14.17 6.85
CA TYR A 45 -2.08 13.21 5.75
C TYR A 45 -2.03 13.92 4.39
N TYR A 46 -1.54 13.20 3.39
CA TYR A 46 -1.45 13.64 2.00
C TYR A 46 -1.79 12.48 1.05
N GLY A 47 -1.70 12.75 -0.25
CA GLY A 47 -2.18 11.86 -1.30
C GLY A 47 -3.66 12.06 -1.65
N ASN A 48 -4.14 11.33 -2.64
CA ASN A 48 -5.52 11.42 -3.13
C ASN A 48 -6.15 10.03 -3.32
N GLY A 49 -7.41 10.00 -3.75
CA GLY A 49 -8.18 8.76 -3.97
C GLY A 49 -7.68 7.85 -5.11
N GLU A 50 -6.62 8.22 -5.84
CA GLU A 50 -5.97 7.35 -6.81
C GLU A 50 -5.04 6.33 -6.14
N CYS A 51 -4.64 6.56 -4.88
CA CYS A 51 -3.89 5.61 -4.09
C CYS A 51 -4.68 4.32 -3.84
N PHE A 52 -3.97 3.20 -3.78
CA PHE A 52 -4.57 1.91 -3.39
C PHE A 52 -3.52 0.98 -2.78
N LEU A 53 -3.98 0.04 -1.95
CA LEU A 53 -3.17 -1.08 -1.46
C LEU A 53 -3.33 -2.30 -2.35
N TRP A 54 -2.35 -3.20 -2.39
CA TRP A 54 -2.46 -4.44 -3.14
C TRP A 54 -1.69 -5.59 -2.48
N LYS A 55 -2.08 -6.83 -2.79
CA LYS A 55 -1.38 -8.07 -2.37
C LYS A 55 -1.45 -9.15 -3.45
N LEU A 56 -0.48 -10.05 -3.42
CA LEU A 56 -0.52 -11.34 -4.13
C LEU A 56 -0.88 -12.46 -3.15
N GLU A 57 -1.85 -13.29 -3.52
CA GLU A 57 -2.22 -14.49 -2.77
C GLU A 57 -1.80 -15.75 -3.53
N LYS A 58 -1.17 -16.69 -2.83
CA LYS A 58 -0.80 -17.99 -3.42
C LYS A 58 -2.05 -18.84 -3.67
N ILE A 59 -2.28 -19.22 -4.92
CA ILE A 59 -3.35 -20.13 -5.30
C ILE A 59 -2.79 -21.56 -5.23
N HIS A 60 -3.24 -22.36 -4.26
CA HIS A 60 -2.92 -23.78 -4.22
C HIS A 60 -3.84 -24.52 -5.21
N LYS A 61 -3.29 -25.07 -6.30
CA LYS A 61 -4.02 -26.02 -7.14
C LYS A 61 -3.96 -27.40 -6.49
N ASN A 62 -5.10 -28.08 -6.35
CA ASN A 62 -5.17 -29.46 -5.87
C ASN A 62 -4.77 -30.50 -6.95
N SER A 63 -4.07 -30.10 -8.00
CA SER A 63 -3.88 -30.89 -9.23
C SER A 63 -2.41 -31.29 -9.39
N THR A 64 -2.12 -32.58 -9.31
CA THR A 64 -0.77 -33.19 -9.43
C THR A 64 -0.18 -33.19 -10.85
N GLN A 65 -0.74 -32.42 -11.78
CA GLN A 65 -0.25 -32.31 -13.15
C GLN A 65 -0.49 -30.89 -13.67
N ASP A 66 0.39 -29.96 -13.33
CA ASP A 66 0.68 -28.84 -14.21
C ASP A 66 1.99 -28.18 -13.79
N THR A 67 2.84 -27.88 -14.76
CA THR A 67 4.22 -27.44 -14.61
C THR A 67 4.33 -26.13 -13.80
N ASP A 68 5.02 -26.21 -12.66
CA ASP A 68 5.94 -25.25 -11.99
C ASP A 68 5.75 -23.72 -12.13
N LEU A 69 4.54 -23.24 -12.42
CA LEU A 69 4.20 -21.83 -12.35
C LEU A 69 3.47 -21.58 -11.05
N ASP A 70 4.13 -20.83 -10.17
CA ASP A 70 3.60 -20.36 -8.89
C ASP A 70 2.39 -19.44 -9.17
N HIS A 71 1.17 -19.99 -9.11
CA HIS A 71 -0.05 -19.23 -9.47
C HIS A 71 -0.39 -18.25 -8.36
N HIS A 72 -0.35 -16.96 -8.66
CA HIS A 72 -0.68 -15.89 -7.73
C HIS A 72 -1.95 -15.16 -8.17
N ARG A 73 -2.84 -14.87 -7.22
CA ARG A 73 -3.98 -13.95 -7.42
C ARG A 73 -3.59 -12.56 -6.99
N PHE A 74 -3.69 -11.60 -7.90
CA PHE A 74 -3.61 -10.18 -7.55
C PHE A 74 -4.92 -9.69 -6.95
N LYS A 75 -4.84 -8.94 -5.85
CA LYS A 75 -5.95 -8.21 -5.24
C LYS A 75 -5.54 -6.75 -5.04
N ALA A 76 -6.35 -5.83 -5.54
CA ALA A 76 -6.24 -4.40 -5.25
C ALA A 76 -7.37 -3.96 -4.31
N PHE A 77 -7.05 -3.03 -3.41
CA PHE A 77 -7.92 -2.45 -2.41
C PHE A 77 -7.99 -0.95 -2.66
N MET A 78 -9.03 -0.54 -3.37
CA MET A 78 -9.22 0.83 -3.81
C MET A 78 -9.66 1.74 -2.67
N TYR A 79 -9.42 3.04 -2.82
CA TYR A 79 -9.90 4.05 -1.90
C TYR A 79 -11.42 3.95 -1.70
N THR A 80 -11.89 3.93 -0.44
CA THR A 80 -13.31 3.73 -0.11
C THR A 80 -14.11 5.02 -0.04
N GLY A 81 -13.46 6.17 0.12
CA GLY A 81 -14.13 7.44 0.41
C GLY A 81 -14.55 7.64 1.87
N ILE A 82 -14.26 6.70 2.78
CA ILE A 82 -14.70 6.79 4.18
C ILE A 82 -13.90 7.86 4.96
N ASN A 83 -12.62 8.04 4.65
CA ASN A 83 -11.76 9.06 5.27
C ASN A 83 -10.53 9.33 4.40
N ASP A 84 -9.99 10.54 4.44
CA ASP A 84 -8.82 10.95 3.63
C ASP A 84 -7.47 10.70 4.31
N ASN A 85 -7.37 9.73 5.24
CA ASN A 85 -6.11 9.40 5.92
C ASN A 85 -5.24 8.48 5.06
N ILE A 86 -4.85 8.95 3.87
CA ILE A 86 -4.30 8.13 2.78
C ILE A 86 -2.81 7.85 2.99
N ILE A 87 -1.97 8.88 3.06
CA ILE A 87 -0.53 8.75 3.27
C ILE A 87 -0.13 9.61 4.46
N TYR A 88 0.61 9.05 5.40
CA TYR A 88 1.31 9.80 6.43
C TYR A 88 2.69 9.20 6.66
N SER A 89 3.73 9.99 6.44
CA SER A 89 5.11 9.62 6.71
C SER A 89 5.80 10.73 7.48
N ASN A 90 6.71 10.34 8.36
CA ASN A 90 7.61 11.23 9.07
C ASN A 90 9.00 10.57 9.14
N HIS A 91 9.90 11.08 9.99
CA HIS A 91 11.23 10.50 10.15
C HIS A 91 11.24 9.11 10.81
N ASP A 92 10.14 8.72 11.46
CA ASP A 92 10.05 7.49 12.26
C ASP A 92 9.35 6.36 11.50
N PHE A 93 8.46 6.68 10.55
CA PHE A 93 7.70 5.68 9.81
C PHE A 93 7.04 6.20 8.53
N ILE A 94 6.56 5.25 7.72
CA ILE A 94 5.63 5.44 6.61
C ILE A 94 4.34 4.69 6.93
N ALA A 95 3.20 5.34 6.82
CA ALA A 95 1.87 4.77 7.01
C ALA A 95 0.98 5.06 5.80
N ILE A 96 0.38 4.01 5.24
CA ILE A 96 -0.56 4.07 4.12
C ILE A 96 -1.91 3.52 4.58
N GLY A 97 -2.93 4.35 4.51
CA GLY A 97 -4.32 4.06 4.88
C GLY A 97 -4.50 3.92 6.38
N SER A 98 -4.89 4.99 7.07
CA SER A 98 -5.06 4.97 8.53
C SER A 98 -6.52 5.05 8.96
N SER A 99 -6.95 4.14 9.81
CA SER A 99 -8.29 4.16 10.40
C SER A 99 -8.20 3.79 11.88
N LYS A 100 -8.66 4.69 12.75
CA LYS A 100 -8.65 4.50 14.22
C LYS A 100 -7.25 4.14 14.77
N GLY A 101 -6.19 4.69 14.17
CA GLY A 101 -4.80 4.44 14.56
C GLY A 101 -4.20 3.13 14.01
N GLN A 102 -4.97 2.36 13.23
CA GLN A 102 -4.49 1.18 12.52
C GLN A 102 -4.19 1.52 11.07
N ASN A 103 -3.07 1.01 10.56
CA ASN A 103 -2.60 1.34 9.23
C ASN A 103 -2.68 0.11 8.32
N GLY A 104 -3.25 0.27 7.12
CA GLY A 104 -3.29 -0.77 6.10
C GLY A 104 -1.89 -1.29 5.77
N LEU A 105 -0.93 -0.37 5.71
CA LEU A 105 0.50 -0.65 5.65
C LEU A 105 1.27 0.34 6.51
N TRP A 106 2.10 -0.16 7.42
CA TRP A 106 3.03 0.62 8.23
C TRP A 106 4.44 0.04 8.09
N ILE A 107 5.44 0.90 7.92
CA ILE A 107 6.85 0.55 7.80
C ILE A 107 7.65 1.45 8.74
N GLY A 108 8.51 0.87 9.57
CA GLY A 108 9.36 1.63 10.49
C GLY A 108 10.54 2.31 9.78
N SER A 109 11.17 3.27 10.45
CA SER A 109 12.30 4.06 9.93
C SER A 109 13.52 3.22 9.51
N ASN A 110 13.69 2.03 10.09
CA ASN A 110 14.74 1.10 9.70
C ASN A 110 14.48 0.43 8.33
N LEU A 111 13.26 0.51 7.80
CA LEU A 111 12.81 -0.16 6.57
C LEU A 111 12.97 -1.69 6.59
N LEU A 112 13.13 -2.29 7.77
CA LEU A 112 13.32 -3.73 7.98
C LEU A 112 12.06 -4.41 8.51
N GLU A 113 11.17 -3.65 9.14
CA GLU A 113 9.96 -4.18 9.76
C GLU A 113 8.73 -3.37 9.41
N GLY A 114 7.60 -4.05 9.39
CA GLY A 114 6.33 -3.42 9.15
C GLY A 114 5.16 -4.22 9.70
N VAL A 115 4.01 -3.55 9.65
CA VAL A 115 2.76 -4.06 10.19
C VAL A 115 1.63 -3.72 9.21
N SER A 116 0.70 -4.65 9.04
CA SER A 116 -0.50 -4.45 8.25
C SER A 116 -1.74 -4.75 9.09
N TYR A 117 -2.71 -3.85 9.04
CA TYR A 117 -4.03 -3.99 9.62
C TYR A 117 -5.09 -3.91 8.52
N ARG A 118 -6.33 -4.24 8.88
CA ARG A 118 -7.50 -3.78 8.12
C ARG A 118 -7.66 -2.28 8.36
N CYS A 119 -8.04 -1.52 7.34
CA CYS A 119 -8.42 -0.12 7.52
C CYS A 119 -9.63 0.23 6.66
N ASP A 120 -10.44 1.18 7.14
CA ASP A 120 -11.63 1.66 6.46
C ASP A 120 -11.25 2.50 5.23
N THR A 121 -10.06 3.14 5.22
CA THR A 121 -9.56 3.97 4.10
C THR A 121 -9.51 3.21 2.78
N PHE A 122 -9.10 1.93 2.80
CA PHE A 122 -8.98 1.09 1.59
C PHE A 122 -9.83 -0.18 1.64
N GLY A 123 -10.47 -0.48 2.77
CA GLY A 123 -11.23 -1.73 2.94
C GLY A 123 -10.36 -2.99 2.80
N ASN A 124 -9.07 -2.88 3.10
CA ASN A 124 -8.12 -3.96 2.87
C ASN A 124 -8.19 -5.06 3.93
N GLU A 125 -7.81 -6.26 3.53
CA GLU A 125 -7.40 -7.34 4.44
C GLU A 125 -5.96 -7.09 4.93
N VAL A 126 -5.50 -7.87 5.92
CA VAL A 126 -4.06 -7.95 6.23
C VAL A 126 -3.29 -8.37 4.97
N LEU A 127 -2.26 -7.60 4.63
CA LEU A 127 -1.59 -7.71 3.32
C LEU A 127 -0.61 -8.89 3.25
N ASN A 128 0.05 -9.22 4.36
CA ASN A 128 1.11 -10.24 4.43
C ASN A 128 0.60 -11.64 4.85
N GLY A 129 -0.62 -12.01 4.43
CA GLY A 129 -1.25 -13.28 4.78
C GLY A 129 -2.39 -13.67 3.83
N ILE A 130 -2.93 -14.88 3.98
CA ILE A 130 -4.09 -15.35 3.18
C ILE A 130 -5.38 -15.08 3.95
N GLY A 131 -6.26 -14.25 3.39
CA GLY A 131 -7.48 -13.81 4.06
C GLY A 131 -7.23 -13.25 5.46
N ASP A 132 -8.13 -13.54 6.40
CA ASP A 132 -7.99 -13.19 7.83
C ASP A 132 -7.08 -14.14 8.64
N ARG A 133 -6.55 -15.19 8.01
CA ARG A 133 -5.91 -16.33 8.70
C ARG A 133 -4.43 -16.47 8.37
N GLY A 134 -3.76 -15.40 7.92
CA GLY A 134 -2.29 -15.38 7.91
C GLY A 134 -1.73 -15.54 9.33
N ASP A 135 -0.41 -15.47 9.50
CA ASP A 135 0.27 -15.44 10.81
C ASP A 135 -0.03 -14.17 11.62
N SER A 136 -1.29 -13.76 11.60
CA SER A 136 -1.85 -12.62 12.23
C SER A 136 -1.99 -12.91 13.71
N SER A 137 -1.33 -12.12 14.54
CA SER A 137 -1.64 -12.12 15.97
C SER A 137 -2.91 -11.31 16.18
N SER A 138 -3.75 -11.71 17.12
CA SER A 138 -4.82 -10.84 17.61
C SER A 138 -4.22 -9.88 18.64
N PHE A 139 -4.40 -8.58 18.46
CA PHE A 139 -4.06 -7.58 19.47
C PHE A 139 -5.35 -6.84 19.84
N GLY A 140 -5.97 -7.25 20.96
CA GLY A 140 -7.37 -6.94 21.24
C GLY A 140 -8.29 -7.60 20.20
N ASP A 141 -9.35 -6.90 19.80
CA ASP A 141 -10.31 -7.38 18.78
C ASP A 141 -9.78 -7.28 17.34
N SER A 142 -8.54 -6.82 17.15
CA SER A 142 -7.96 -6.52 15.83
C SER A 142 -6.96 -7.56 15.38
N VAL A 143 -7.08 -7.97 14.12
CA VAL A 143 -6.17 -8.88 13.44
C VAL A 143 -5.00 -8.07 12.88
N VAL A 144 -3.77 -8.41 13.28
CA VAL A 144 -2.55 -7.70 12.87
C VAL A 144 -1.54 -8.64 12.20
N GLY A 145 -1.06 -8.29 11.02
CA GLY A 145 0.03 -8.99 10.33
C GLY A 145 1.36 -8.27 10.48
N LYS A 146 2.28 -8.83 11.28
CA LYS A 146 3.67 -8.35 11.37
C LYS A 146 4.52 -9.02 10.30
N PHE A 147 5.43 -8.26 9.68
CA PHE A 147 6.34 -8.78 8.66
C PHE A 147 7.75 -8.18 8.77
N LYS A 148 8.73 -8.97 8.32
CA LYS A 148 10.12 -8.53 8.11
C LYS A 148 10.36 -8.34 6.62
N ILE A 149 10.90 -7.20 6.25
CA ILE A 149 11.15 -6.80 4.86
C ILE A 149 12.47 -7.41 4.39
N LEU A 150 12.43 -8.22 3.34
CA LEU A 150 13.62 -8.73 2.65
C LEU A 150 13.89 -8.02 1.32
N GLY A 151 12.88 -7.36 0.76
CA GLY A 151 12.99 -6.53 -0.43
C GLY A 151 11.98 -5.40 -0.37
N LEU A 152 12.44 -4.19 -0.66
CA LEU A 152 11.63 -2.99 -0.79
C LEU A 152 12.05 -2.27 -2.07
N GLU A 153 11.13 -2.12 -3.01
CA GLU A 153 11.35 -1.42 -4.26
C GLU A 153 10.30 -0.33 -4.43
N ILE A 154 10.69 0.82 -5.00
CA ILE A 154 9.78 1.90 -5.37
C ILE A 154 10.03 2.23 -6.84
N TRP A 155 8.99 2.09 -7.64
CA TRP A 155 9.01 2.32 -9.08
C TRP A 155 8.24 3.60 -9.40
N ARG A 156 8.91 4.59 -10.00
CA ARG A 156 8.24 5.78 -10.54
C ARG A 156 7.59 5.42 -11.88
N ILE A 157 6.32 5.79 -12.04
CA ILE A 157 5.53 5.61 -13.25
C ILE A 157 5.22 7.00 -13.82
N GLY A 158 5.56 7.21 -15.09
CA GLY A 158 5.37 8.49 -15.78
C GLY A 158 6.61 8.93 -16.55
N THR A 159 6.45 9.91 -17.43
CA THR A 159 7.56 10.46 -18.22
C THR A 159 8.48 11.33 -17.34
N LEU A 160 9.78 11.28 -17.62
CA LEU A 160 10.80 12.09 -16.95
C LEU A 160 10.63 13.58 -17.26
#